data_AF-A0A821Y0Q0-F1
#
_entry.id   AF-A0A821Y0Q0-F1
#
_cell.length_a   1.000
_cell.length_b   1.000
_cell.length_c   1.000
_cell.angle_alpha   90.00
_cell.angle_beta   90.00
_cell.angle_gamma   90.00
#
_symmetry.space_group_name_H-M   'P 1'
#
loop_
_entity.id
_entity.type
_entity.pdbx_description
1 polymer ?
#
loop_
_entity_poly.entity_id
_entity_poly.type
_entity_poly.pdbx_seq_one_letter_code
_entity_poly.pdbx_strand_id
1 'polypeptide(L)'
;MSSNGENSESHPLVPRGPPKKMTWKELVKEQADNDNLKGATCAVYSKNMNDPNHQETQCVCGRLASQHSFIGQPKTKFRNAQRWIPQLAIEVDVTHYGQLENGARFIRCDTENDTFKTLVEIIVKDVSTEPKLLVSCYGGAGYFTMTDDLEREFMSGIGQV
;
A
#
# COMPACT_ATOMS: atom_id res chain seq x y z
N MET A 1 53.61 33.18 22.47
CA MET A 1 53.00 33.19 21.13
C MET A 1 52.40 31.81 20.92
N SER A 2 51.10 31.56 20.80
CA SER A 2 49.90 32.37 20.92
C SER A 2 48.77 31.43 21.34
N SER A 3 47.92 31.90 22.24
CA SER A 3 46.63 31.33 22.64
C SER A 3 45.67 31.23 21.47
N ASN A 4 44.91 30.14 21.38
CA ASN A 4 43.57 30.14 20.76
C ASN A 4 42.66 29.26 21.62
N GLY A 5 41.92 29.91 22.52
CA GLY A 5 40.73 29.33 23.13
C GLY A 5 39.55 29.60 22.19
N GLU A 6 38.98 28.53 21.63
CA GLU A 6 37.71 28.60 20.93
C GLU A 6 36.59 28.36 21.96
N ASN A 7 35.80 29.40 22.17
CA ASN A 7 34.53 29.36 22.89
C ASN A 7 33.62 28.33 22.21
N SER A 8 33.39 27.20 22.88
CA SER A 8 32.27 26.32 22.56
C SER A 8 31.03 26.87 23.25
N GLU A 9 30.24 27.65 22.52
CA GLU A 9 28.89 28.03 22.93
C GLU A 9 28.05 26.76 23.06
N SER A 10 27.74 26.38 24.30
CA SER A 10 26.81 25.31 24.61
C SER A 10 25.40 25.76 24.27
N HIS A 11 24.94 25.44 23.06
CA HIS A 11 23.51 25.53 22.76
C HIS A 11 22.75 24.63 23.75
N PRO A 12 21.77 25.16 24.52
CA PRO A 12 20.98 24.34 25.40
C PRO A 12 20.22 23.30 24.57
N LEU A 13 20.44 22.04 24.91
CA LEU A 13 19.70 20.91 24.35
C LEU A 13 18.21 21.12 24.66
N VAL A 14 17.44 21.55 23.66
CA VAL A 14 15.98 21.56 23.73
C VAL A 14 15.56 20.13 24.08
N PRO A 15 14.81 19.90 25.18
CA PRO A 15 14.33 18.57 25.50
C PRO A 15 13.47 18.08 24.34
N ARG A 16 13.97 17.11 23.59
CA ARG A 16 13.16 16.40 22.60
C ARG A 16 12.14 15.62 23.41
N GLY A 17 10.90 16.08 23.41
CA GLY A 17 9.78 15.31 23.95
C GLY A 17 9.74 13.91 23.35
N PRO A 18 8.99 12.97 23.95
CA PRO A 18 8.86 11.64 23.39
C PRO A 18 8.41 11.73 21.91
N PRO A 19 8.97 10.91 21.01
CA PRO A 19 8.63 10.96 19.60
C PRO A 19 7.11 10.80 19.44
N LYS A 20 6.49 11.78 18.78
CA LYS A 20 5.05 11.79 18.54
C LYS A 20 4.69 10.53 17.75
N LYS A 21 3.79 9.70 18.29
CA LYS A 21 3.29 8.50 17.58
C LYS A 21 2.57 8.96 16.31
N MET A 22 3.09 8.52 15.15
CA MET A 22 2.46 8.79 13.86
C MET A 22 1.16 7.99 13.74
N THR A 23 0.15 8.62 13.15
CA THR A 23 -1.10 7.97 12.76
C THR A 23 -0.90 7.10 11.51
N TRP A 24 -1.81 6.16 11.26
CA TRP A 24 -1.81 5.34 10.03
C TRP A 24 -1.64 6.17 8.75
N LYS A 25 -2.38 7.28 8.63
CA LYS A 25 -2.31 8.16 7.45
C LYS A 25 -0.94 8.85 7.32
N GLU A 26 -0.32 9.22 8.43
CA GLU A 26 1.02 9.83 8.44
C GLU A 26 2.09 8.81 8.07
N LEU A 27 2.00 7.56 8.56
CA LEU A 27 2.91 6.47 8.22
C LEU A 27 2.87 6.15 6.72
N VAL A 28 1.66 6.01 6.15
CA VAL A 28 1.51 5.74 4.72
C VAL A 28 2.02 6.92 3.89
N LYS A 29 1.70 8.15 4.29
CA LYS A 29 2.11 9.35 3.57
C LYS A 29 3.64 9.52 3.59
N GLU A 30 4.30 9.31 4.73
CA GLU A 30 5.75 9.36 4.83
C GLU A 30 6.43 8.41 3.83
N GLN A 31 5.91 7.19 3.67
CA GLN A 31 6.49 6.22 2.74
C GLN A 31 6.13 6.51 1.28
N ALA A 32 4.94 7.04 1.00
CA ALA A 32 4.54 7.48 -0.33
C ALA A 32 5.37 8.70 -0.80
N ASP A 33 5.60 9.68 0.08
CA ASP A 33 6.37 10.90 -0.21
C ASP A 33 7.87 10.58 -0.43
N ASN A 34 8.38 9.46 0.09
CA ASN A 34 9.75 9.00 -0.10
C ASN A 34 9.91 8.05 -1.31
N ASP A 35 8.91 7.95 -2.20
CA ASP A 35 8.87 7.05 -3.37
C ASP A 35 8.98 5.55 -3.06
N ASN A 36 8.97 5.13 -1.79
CA ASN A 36 9.09 3.73 -1.38
C ASN A 36 7.79 2.94 -1.54
N LEU A 37 6.67 3.64 -1.71
CA LEU A 37 5.34 3.05 -1.75
C LEU A 37 4.58 3.53 -2.98
N LYS A 38 4.38 2.63 -3.93
CA LYS A 38 3.76 2.92 -5.22
C LYS A 38 2.54 2.05 -5.46
N GLY A 39 1.63 2.56 -6.27
CA GLY A 39 0.53 1.82 -6.86
C GLY A 39 0.81 1.49 -8.32
N ALA A 40 0.02 0.56 -8.86
CA ALA A 40 0.04 0.22 -10.27
C ALA A 40 -1.33 0.47 -10.91
N THR A 41 -1.32 1.17 -12.04
CA THR A 41 -2.47 1.31 -12.94
C THR A 41 -2.15 0.74 -14.31
N CYS A 42 -3.18 0.37 -15.06
CA CYS A 42 -2.98 -0.19 -16.39
C CYS A 42 -2.58 0.91 -17.38
N ALA A 43 -1.51 0.69 -18.18
CA ALA A 43 -1.11 1.63 -19.25
C ALA A 43 -1.97 1.56 -20.51
N VAL A 44 -2.90 0.59 -20.61
CA VAL A 44 -3.61 0.35 -21.86
C VAL A 44 -4.71 1.38 -22.05
N TYR A 45 -4.36 2.40 -22.82
CA TYR A 45 -5.25 3.33 -23.49
C TYR A 45 -5.85 2.63 -24.72
N SER A 46 -7.14 2.28 -24.69
CA SER A 46 -7.84 1.87 -25.90
C SER A 46 -8.22 3.14 -26.70
N LYS A 47 -8.08 3.09 -28.03
CA LYS A 47 -8.17 4.21 -29.00
C LYS A 47 -9.47 5.04 -29.02
N ASN A 48 -10.39 4.88 -28.06
CA ASN A 48 -11.74 5.45 -28.11
C ASN A 48 -11.90 6.75 -27.28
N MET A 49 -10.92 7.66 -27.30
CA MET A 49 -11.05 8.96 -26.62
C MET A 49 -12.10 9.90 -27.24
N ASN A 50 -12.51 9.62 -28.48
CA ASN A 50 -13.53 10.40 -29.17
C ASN A 50 -14.96 9.89 -28.92
N ASP A 51 -15.13 8.88 -28.05
CA ASP A 51 -16.44 8.39 -27.67
C ASP A 51 -16.99 9.20 -26.47
N PRO A 52 -18.13 9.88 -26.60
CA PRO A 52 -18.74 10.59 -25.48
C PRO A 52 -19.07 9.68 -24.27
N ASN A 53 -19.17 8.36 -24.46
CA ASN A 53 -19.40 7.37 -23.39
C ASN A 53 -18.11 6.70 -22.87
N HIS A 54 -16.92 7.24 -23.19
CA HIS A 54 -15.63 6.64 -22.87
C HIS A 54 -15.41 6.29 -21.39
N GLN A 55 -16.12 6.92 -20.44
CA GLN A 55 -15.99 6.64 -18.99
C GLN A 55 -16.56 5.27 -18.58
N GLU A 56 -17.54 4.76 -19.32
CA GLU A 56 -18.19 3.47 -19.07
C GLU A 56 -17.54 2.32 -19.85
N THR A 57 -16.60 2.63 -20.75
CA THR A 57 -15.90 1.63 -21.55
C THR A 57 -14.99 0.77 -20.68
N GLN A 58 -15.13 -0.55 -20.83
CA GLN A 58 -14.27 -1.51 -20.16
C GLN A 58 -12.90 -1.57 -20.84
N CYS A 59 -11.84 -1.37 -20.06
CA CYS A 59 -10.46 -1.54 -20.49
C CYS A 59 -10.14 -3.02 -20.71
N VAL A 60 -9.09 -3.29 -21.47
CA VAL A 60 -8.55 -4.64 -21.72
C VAL A 60 -8.12 -5.34 -20.41
N CYS A 61 -7.86 -4.58 -19.33
CA CYS A 61 -7.60 -5.12 -18.00
C CYS A 61 -8.87 -5.48 -17.21
N GLY A 62 -10.06 -5.32 -17.80
CA GLY A 62 -11.36 -5.59 -17.19
C GLY A 62 -11.93 -4.47 -16.31
N ARG A 63 -11.16 -3.40 -16.03
CA ARG A 63 -11.62 -2.24 -15.24
C ARG A 63 -12.30 -1.19 -16.13
N LEU A 64 -13.16 -0.36 -15.55
CA LEU A 64 -13.71 0.80 -16.26
C LEU A 64 -12.59 1.81 -16.57
N ALA A 65 -12.68 2.49 -17.72
CA ALA A 65 -11.70 3.52 -18.10
C ALA A 65 -11.59 4.63 -17.04
N SER A 66 -12.71 5.00 -16.41
CA SER A 66 -12.77 5.95 -15.28
C SER A 66 -11.97 5.55 -14.04
N GLN A 67 -11.65 4.26 -13.88
CA GLN A 67 -10.90 3.72 -12.75
C GLN A 67 -9.38 3.67 -13.00
N HIS A 68 -8.91 4.21 -14.13
CA HIS A 68 -7.49 4.28 -14.45
C HIS A 68 -6.93 5.63 -14.01
N SER A 69 -5.74 5.63 -13.41
CA SER A 69 -4.93 6.84 -13.31
C SER A 69 -4.14 7.00 -14.61
N PHE A 70 -4.23 8.17 -15.23
CA PHE A 70 -3.50 8.50 -16.47
C PHE A 70 -2.25 9.35 -16.20
N ILE A 71 -1.90 9.51 -14.92
CA ILE A 71 -0.76 10.31 -14.48
C ILE A 71 0.42 9.35 -14.29
N GLY A 72 1.35 9.33 -15.26
CA GLY A 72 2.60 8.56 -15.17
C GLY A 72 3.13 8.12 -16.53
N GLN A 73 4.40 7.69 -16.56
CA GLN A 73 5.01 7.13 -17.78
C GLN A 73 4.96 5.59 -17.73
N PRO A 74 4.54 4.92 -18.81
CA PRO A 74 4.57 3.46 -18.86
C PRO A 74 6.00 2.94 -18.73
N LYS A 75 6.19 1.84 -17.96
CA LYS A 75 7.50 1.21 -17.74
C LYS A 75 8.18 0.75 -19.05
N THR A 76 7.44 0.62 -20.16
CA THR A 76 7.96 0.27 -21.50
C THR A 76 7.22 0.98 -22.65
N LYS A 77 7.88 1.18 -23.80
CA LYS A 77 7.30 1.81 -24.99
C LYS A 77 6.22 0.91 -25.62
N PHE A 78 5.02 1.47 -25.81
CA PHE A 78 3.84 0.74 -26.28
C PHE A 78 3.90 0.41 -27.79
N ARG A 79 3.63 -0.85 -28.15
CA ARG A 79 3.13 -1.24 -29.48
C ARG A 79 1.92 -2.15 -29.29
N ASN A 80 0.71 -1.59 -29.46
CA ASN A 80 -0.57 -2.28 -29.66
C ASN A 80 -0.74 -3.61 -28.89
N ALA A 81 -0.72 -3.57 -27.56
CA ALA A 81 -1.09 -4.75 -26.76
C ALA A 81 -2.61 -4.94 -26.81
N GLN A 82 -3.08 -6.06 -27.40
CA GLN A 82 -4.49 -6.47 -27.40
C GLN A 82 -4.93 -7.17 -26.10
N ARG A 83 -4.01 -7.34 -25.13
CA ARG A 83 -4.24 -8.01 -23.85
C ARG A 83 -3.56 -7.25 -22.71
N TRP A 84 -4.06 -7.43 -21.49
CA TRP A 84 -3.39 -6.96 -20.28
C TRP A 84 -2.04 -7.67 -20.12
N ILE A 85 -1.00 -6.88 -19.86
CA ILE A 85 0.36 -7.37 -19.61
C ILE A 85 0.82 -6.63 -18.34
N PRO A 86 1.02 -7.33 -17.20
CA PRO A 86 1.42 -6.72 -15.93
C PRO A 86 2.69 -5.84 -16.03
N GLN A 87 3.61 -6.22 -16.92
CA GLN A 87 4.84 -5.49 -17.21
C GLN A 87 4.60 -4.12 -17.89
N LEU A 88 3.36 -3.87 -18.31
CA LEU A 88 2.90 -2.59 -18.85
C LEU A 88 2.14 -1.77 -17.81
N ALA A 89 2.23 -2.08 -16.51
CA ALA A 89 1.69 -1.19 -15.49
C ALA A 89 2.42 0.17 -15.51
N ILE A 90 1.64 1.24 -15.34
CA ILE A 90 2.16 2.57 -15.00
C ILE A 90 2.24 2.62 -13.48
N GLU A 91 3.40 2.99 -13.00
CA GLU A 91 3.61 3.29 -11.59
C GLU A 91 2.98 4.63 -11.25
N VAL A 92 2.20 4.66 -10.18
CA VAL A 92 1.47 5.85 -9.72
C VAL A 92 1.61 6.02 -8.22
N ASP A 93 1.44 7.26 -7.76
CA ASP A 93 1.42 7.52 -6.33
C ASP A 93 0.23 6.83 -5.66
N VAL A 94 0.46 6.38 -4.42
CA VAL A 94 -0.59 5.76 -3.62
C VAL A 94 -1.61 6.83 -3.19
N THR A 95 -2.78 6.75 -3.82
CA THR A 95 -3.90 7.67 -3.57
C THR A 95 -5.04 7.03 -2.77
N HIS A 96 -5.01 5.71 -2.61
CA HIS A 96 -6.11 4.93 -2.02
C HIS A 96 -5.65 4.24 -0.74
N TYR A 97 -5.78 4.94 0.36
CA TYR A 97 -5.50 4.45 1.71
C TYR A 97 -6.39 5.13 2.73
N GLY A 98 -6.66 4.46 3.85
CA GLY A 98 -7.53 5.01 4.87
C GLY A 98 -7.85 4.05 5.99
N GLN A 99 -8.90 4.39 6.72
CA GLN A 99 -9.44 3.59 7.82
C GLN A 99 -10.96 3.55 7.67
N LEU A 100 -11.53 2.35 7.77
CA LEU A 100 -12.97 2.11 7.77
C LEU A 100 -13.57 2.43 9.14
N GLU A 101 -14.90 2.54 9.21
CA GLU A 101 -15.61 2.87 10.47
C GLU A 101 -15.39 1.83 11.57
N ASN A 102 -15.23 0.56 11.21
CA ASN A 102 -14.89 -0.52 12.15
C ASN A 102 -13.43 -0.49 12.62
N GLY A 103 -12.66 0.53 12.24
CA GLY A 103 -11.26 0.71 12.60
C GLY A 103 -10.28 -0.01 11.68
N ALA A 104 -10.74 -0.83 10.73
CA ALA A 104 -9.86 -1.55 9.81
C ALA A 104 -9.12 -0.59 8.88
N ARG A 105 -7.80 -0.76 8.77
CA ARG A 105 -6.92 0.06 7.94
C ARG A 105 -6.74 -0.59 6.58
N PHE A 106 -6.67 0.21 5.53
CA PHE A 106 -6.45 -0.29 4.18
C PHE A 106 -5.46 0.59 3.42
N ILE A 107 -4.78 -0.05 2.48
CA ILE A 107 -3.90 0.58 1.50
C ILE A 107 -3.95 -0.23 0.20
N ARG A 108 -4.00 0.46 -0.93
CA ARG A 108 -3.84 -0.13 -2.26
C ARG A 108 -2.49 0.27 -2.84
N CYS A 109 -1.66 -0.72 -3.11
CA CYS A 109 -0.30 -0.56 -3.59
C CYS A 109 0.03 -1.66 -4.63
N ASP A 110 1.16 -1.52 -5.29
CA ASP A 110 1.70 -2.51 -6.22
C ASP A 110 2.24 -3.75 -5.46
N THR A 111 2.40 -4.86 -6.18
CA THR A 111 2.89 -6.13 -5.63
C THR A 111 4.39 -6.34 -5.83
N GLU A 112 5.11 -5.32 -6.31
CA GLU A 112 6.56 -5.39 -6.50
C GLU A 112 7.31 -5.52 -5.17
N ASN A 113 8.47 -6.19 -5.20
CA ASN A 113 9.19 -6.61 -4.00
C ASN A 113 9.56 -5.47 -3.05
N ASP A 114 9.89 -4.29 -3.58
CA ASP A 114 10.30 -3.15 -2.74
C ASP A 114 9.10 -2.55 -2.00
N THR A 115 7.94 -2.47 -2.65
CA THR A 115 6.68 -2.05 -2.02
C THR A 115 6.29 -2.98 -0.88
N PHE A 116 6.48 -4.29 -1.05
CA PHE A 116 6.15 -5.28 -0.01
C PHE A 116 6.96 -5.09 1.27
N LYS A 117 8.27 -4.82 1.18
CA LYS A 117 9.11 -4.56 2.37
C LYS A 117 8.62 -3.33 3.14
N THR A 118 8.35 -2.24 2.42
CA THR A 118 7.82 -1.01 2.99
C THR A 118 6.46 -1.22 3.68
N LEU A 119 5.58 -2.06 3.14
CA LEU A 119 4.32 -2.41 3.79
C LEU A 119 4.53 -3.09 5.14
N VAL A 120 5.47 -4.04 5.22
CA VAL A 120 5.78 -4.72 6.49
C VAL A 120 6.27 -3.71 7.53
N GLU A 121 7.15 -2.79 7.16
CA GLU A 121 7.63 -1.74 8.05
C GLU A 121 6.49 -0.84 8.55
N ILE A 122 5.56 -0.45 7.67
CA ILE A 122 4.37 0.34 8.05
C ILE A 122 3.52 -0.43 9.05
N ILE A 123 3.24 -1.72 8.78
CA ILE A 123 2.42 -2.57 9.64
C ILE A 123 3.05 -2.68 11.02
N VAL A 124 4.33 -3.03 11.11
CA VAL A 124 5.04 -3.20 12.39
C VAL A 124 5.05 -1.90 13.20
N LYS A 125 5.29 -0.74 12.55
CA LYS A 125 5.24 0.57 13.21
C LYS A 125 3.84 0.89 13.75
N ASP A 126 2.80 0.53 13.00
CA ASP A 126 1.41 0.80 13.33
C ASP A 126 0.89 -0.08 14.49
N VAL A 127 1.13 -1.40 14.45
CA VAL A 127 0.72 -2.31 15.54
C VAL A 127 1.54 -2.14 16.82
N SER A 128 2.70 -1.46 16.75
CA SER A 128 3.59 -1.16 17.88
C SER A 128 4.16 -2.39 18.62
N THR A 129 3.77 -3.60 18.23
CA THR A 129 4.25 -4.87 18.74
C THR A 129 4.61 -5.78 17.58
N GLU A 130 5.80 -6.37 17.65
CA GLU A 130 6.22 -7.35 16.67
C GLU A 130 5.45 -8.66 16.87
N PRO A 131 4.79 -9.20 15.82
CA PRO A 131 4.07 -10.46 15.94
C PRO A 131 5.05 -11.61 16.19
N LYS A 132 4.75 -12.46 17.18
CA LYS A 132 5.55 -13.64 17.52
C LYS A 132 5.18 -14.88 16.71
N LEU A 133 3.99 -14.87 16.11
CA LEU A 133 3.43 -15.96 15.33
C LEU A 133 2.73 -15.38 14.11
N LEU A 134 2.97 -15.99 12.94
CA LEU A 134 2.24 -15.71 11.72
C LEU A 134 1.39 -16.93 11.39
N VAL A 135 0.07 -16.77 11.46
CA VAL A 135 -0.89 -17.79 11.04
C VAL A 135 -1.45 -17.37 9.69
N SER A 136 -1.36 -18.25 8.70
CA SER A 136 -1.93 -18.01 7.38
C SER A 136 -3.00 -19.05 7.07
N CYS A 137 -4.24 -18.58 6.95
CA CYS A 137 -5.40 -19.40 6.65
C CYS A 137 -5.70 -19.31 5.15
N TYR A 138 -5.67 -20.44 4.45
CA TYR A 138 -5.99 -20.53 3.02
C TYR A 138 -7.19 -21.44 2.81
N GLY A 139 -8.01 -21.16 1.80
CA GLY A 139 -9.20 -21.92 1.46
C GLY A 139 -9.72 -21.59 0.06
N GLY A 140 -10.83 -22.22 -0.32
CA GLY A 140 -11.52 -21.89 -1.58
C GLY A 140 -12.28 -20.57 -1.49
N ALA A 141 -12.46 -19.89 -2.64
CA ALA A 141 -13.27 -18.66 -2.72
C ALA A 141 -14.79 -18.91 -2.66
N GLY A 142 -15.22 -20.17 -2.75
CA GLY A 142 -16.62 -20.56 -2.65
C GLY A 142 -17.06 -20.79 -1.21
N TYR A 143 -18.37 -20.64 -0.96
CA TYR A 143 -18.96 -20.98 0.33
C TYR A 143 -18.78 -22.48 0.62
N PHE A 144 -18.44 -22.80 1.86
CA PHE A 144 -18.42 -24.17 2.37
C PHE A 144 -19.09 -24.19 3.74
N THR A 145 -19.60 -25.35 4.12
CA THR A 145 -20.21 -25.59 5.43
C THR A 145 -19.36 -26.57 6.22
N MET A 146 -19.25 -26.35 7.52
CA MET A 146 -18.68 -27.30 8.46
C MET A 146 -19.80 -27.91 9.31
N THR A 147 -19.52 -29.03 9.97
CA THR A 147 -20.39 -29.51 11.05
C THR A 147 -20.22 -28.62 12.28
N ASP A 148 -21.29 -28.38 13.04
CA ASP A 148 -21.30 -27.52 14.24
C ASP A 148 -20.16 -27.84 15.23
N ASP A 149 -19.87 -29.13 15.45
CA ASP A 149 -18.79 -29.55 16.35
C ASP A 149 -17.40 -29.13 15.85
N LEU A 150 -17.17 -29.25 14.54
CA LEU A 150 -15.90 -28.86 13.91
C LEU A 150 -15.74 -27.33 13.90
N GLU A 151 -16.81 -26.60 13.59
CA GLU A 151 -16.81 -25.13 13.62
C GLU A 151 -16.51 -24.61 15.03
N ARG A 152 -17.13 -25.21 16.05
CA ARG A 152 -16.90 -24.85 17.46
C ARG A 152 -15.45 -25.06 17.87
N GLU A 153 -14.87 -26.23 17.58
CA GLU A 153 -13.47 -26.52 17.91
C GLU A 153 -12.51 -25.61 17.13
N PHE A 154 -12.79 -25.36 15.85
CA PHE A 154 -11.98 -24.46 15.01
C PHE A 154 -11.97 -23.03 15.53
N MET A 155 -13.15 -22.46 15.82
CA MET A 155 -13.28 -21.10 16.34
C MET A 155 -12.71 -20.97 17.75
N SER A 156 -12.85 -22.01 18.59
CA SER A 156 -12.21 -22.08 19.91
C SER A 156 -10.69 -22.02 19.82
N GLY A 157 -10.09 -22.77 18.87
CA GLY A 157 -8.65 -22.78 18.66
C GLY A 157 -8.11 -21.45 18.12
N ILE A 158 -8.73 -20.89 17.08
CA ILE A 158 -8.26 -19.64 16.46
C ILE A 158 -8.51 -18.42 17.33
N GLY A 159 -9.63 -18.36 18.05
CA GLY A 159 -9.95 -17.22 18.92
C GLY A 159 -9.06 -17.09 20.16
N GLN A 160 -8.23 -18.10 20.45
CA GLN A 160 -7.26 -18.11 21.55
C GLN A 160 -5.83 -17.72 21.10
N VAL A 161 -5.60 -17.56 19.78
CA VAL A 161 -4.34 -17.05 19.20
C VAL A 161 -4.38 -15.52 19.16
#